data_AF-A0AA39Y2P9-F1
#
_entry.id   AF-A0AA39Y2P9-F1
#
_cell.length_a   1.000
_cell.length_b   1.000
_cell.length_c   1.000
_cell.angle_alpha   90.00
_cell.angle_beta   90.00
_cell.angle_gamma   90.00
#
_symmetry.space_group_name_H-M   'P 1'
#
loop_
_entity.id
_entity.type
_entity.pdbx_description
1 polymer ?
#
loop_
_entity_poly.entity_id
_entity_poly.type
_entity_poly.pdbx_seq_one_letter_code
_entity_poly.pdbx_strand_id
1 'polypeptide(L)'
;MPGSPDILCIGIRNLSMHLRDLSLSGLSASPELFWPTVEQQQPQSASAPTSPPSWPHLETLYLKLEPLDSYGRFYAAQNTPVESTKRALQRPMRGLHQLIAAAGRAVSQGGMPRLQMMLLEIEDPRLQVMLNLDGDERGDFRLEWLSQPPVEWTDEVLDAWGLDWRMCEVEEERWVMEEGKVAEAYWSFAANLVPWR
;
A
#
# COMPACT_ATOMS: atom_id res chain seq x y z
N MET A 1 5.53 -15.54 -22.59
CA MET A 1 5.66 -16.44 -21.41
C MET A 1 4.34 -16.41 -20.67
N PRO A 2 3.80 -17.54 -20.20
CA PRO A 2 2.61 -17.53 -19.34
C PRO A 2 2.99 -16.86 -18.01
N GLY A 3 2.22 -15.86 -17.60
CA GLY A 3 2.47 -15.05 -16.42
C GLY A 3 2.35 -15.85 -15.12
N SER A 4 3.24 -15.58 -14.18
CA SER A 4 3.22 -16.12 -12.84
C SER A 4 1.90 -15.71 -12.17
N PRO A 5 1.10 -16.65 -11.62
CA PRO A 5 -0.10 -16.30 -10.87
C PRO A 5 0.26 -15.51 -9.61
N ASP A 6 -0.67 -14.69 -9.10
CA ASP A 6 -0.59 -14.09 -7.76
C ASP A 6 -0.22 -15.20 -6.76
N ILE A 7 1.02 -15.19 -6.28
CA ILE A 7 1.57 -16.29 -5.48
C ILE A 7 0.85 -16.31 -4.12
N LEU A 8 0.33 -15.17 -3.69
CA LEU A 8 -0.37 -14.97 -2.44
C LEU A 8 -1.87 -14.96 -2.69
N CYS A 9 -2.46 -16.14 -2.82
CA CYS A 9 -3.92 -16.24 -2.84
C CYS A 9 -4.51 -15.73 -1.52
N ILE A 10 -5.81 -15.35 -1.54
CA ILE A 10 -6.62 -15.00 -0.35
C ILE A 10 -6.44 -16.02 0.80
N GLY A 11 -6.05 -17.26 0.49
CA GLY A 11 -5.68 -18.30 1.45
C GLY A 11 -4.57 -17.92 2.44
N ILE A 12 -3.68 -16.96 2.15
CA ILE A 12 -2.72 -16.48 3.15
C ILE A 12 -3.41 -15.75 4.32
N ARG A 13 -4.58 -15.15 4.09
CA ARG A 13 -5.41 -14.60 5.18
C ARG A 13 -5.93 -15.68 6.12
N ASN A 14 -6.11 -16.90 5.63
CA ASN A 14 -6.45 -18.03 6.49
C ASN A 14 -5.26 -18.45 7.35
N LEU A 15 -4.02 -18.30 6.83
CA LEU A 15 -2.80 -18.51 7.62
C LEU A 15 -2.59 -17.38 8.64
N SER A 16 -2.98 -16.14 8.33
CA SER A 16 -2.88 -15.01 9.27
C SER A 16 -3.79 -15.11 10.49
N MET A 17 -4.69 -16.09 10.53
CA MET A 17 -5.43 -16.45 11.75
C MET A 17 -4.53 -17.08 12.82
N HIS A 18 -3.26 -17.40 12.50
CA HIS A 18 -2.33 -18.04 13.43
C HIS A 18 -0.93 -17.41 13.42
N LEU A 19 -0.61 -16.59 12.42
CA LEU A 19 0.70 -15.96 12.27
C LEU A 19 0.75 -14.65 13.04
N ARG A 20 1.87 -14.45 13.74
CA ARG A 20 2.26 -13.17 14.35
C ARG A 20 3.25 -12.42 13.46
N ASP A 21 4.18 -13.16 12.88
CA ASP A 21 5.24 -12.60 12.05
C ASP A 21 5.11 -13.18 10.64
N LEU A 22 5.05 -12.29 9.64
CA LEU A 22 5.03 -12.66 8.23
C LEU A 22 6.09 -11.87 7.47
N SER A 23 7.04 -12.59 6.87
CA SER A 23 8.10 -12.03 6.04
C SER A 23 8.03 -12.68 4.65
N LEU A 24 7.88 -11.85 3.63
CA LEU A 24 7.64 -12.27 2.26
C LEU A 24 8.48 -11.40 1.33
N SER A 25 9.25 -12.02 0.44
CA SER A 25 10.18 -11.32 -0.44
C SER A 25 10.13 -11.86 -1.86
N GLY A 26 10.30 -10.99 -2.86
CA GLY A 26 10.35 -11.37 -4.28
C GLY A 26 9.00 -11.88 -4.77
N LEU A 27 7.92 -11.27 -4.28
CA LEU A 27 6.54 -11.66 -4.58
C LEU A 27 5.81 -10.49 -5.19
N SER A 28 4.96 -10.78 -6.16
CA SER A 28 3.94 -9.83 -6.61
C SER A 28 2.78 -9.88 -5.60
N ALA A 29 2.28 -8.72 -5.17
CA ALA A 29 1.12 -8.61 -4.28
C ALA A 29 0.07 -7.68 -4.87
N SER A 30 -1.17 -8.14 -4.92
CA SER A 30 -2.32 -7.34 -5.31
C SER A 30 -2.84 -6.53 -4.11
N PRO A 31 -3.47 -5.34 -4.31
CA PRO A 31 -4.15 -4.60 -3.24
C PRO A 31 -5.16 -5.47 -2.48
N GLU A 32 -5.75 -6.44 -3.16
CA GLU A 32 -6.65 -7.45 -2.64
C GLU A 32 -6.04 -8.36 -1.58
N LEU A 33 -4.72 -8.35 -1.37
CA LEU A 33 -4.07 -8.95 -0.19
C LEU A 33 -4.54 -8.24 1.09
N PHE A 34 -4.54 -6.91 1.07
CA PHE A 34 -4.88 -6.08 2.23
C PHE A 34 -6.36 -5.81 2.32
N TRP A 35 -6.98 -5.38 1.22
CA TRP A 35 -8.37 -4.92 1.21
C TRP A 35 -9.09 -5.31 -0.09
N PRO A 36 -10.27 -5.96 -0.03
CA PRO A 36 -11.02 -6.32 -1.23
C PRO A 36 -11.43 -5.08 -2.03
N THR A 37 -11.38 -5.19 -3.36
CA THR A 37 -11.87 -4.14 -4.27
C THR A 37 -13.40 -4.07 -4.26
N VAL A 38 -13.97 -2.94 -4.69
CA VAL A 38 -15.43 -2.72 -4.75
C VAL A 38 -16.14 -3.79 -5.60
N GLU A 39 -15.48 -4.33 -6.61
CA GLU A 39 -15.97 -5.44 -7.44
C GLU A 39 -16.09 -6.76 -6.66
N GLN A 40 -15.22 -6.99 -5.66
CA GLN A 40 -15.32 -8.11 -4.73
C GLN A 40 -16.28 -7.84 -3.56
N GLN A 41 -16.62 -6.57 -3.32
CA GLN A 41 -17.62 -6.16 -2.34
C GLN A 41 -19.05 -6.14 -2.92
N GLN A 42 -19.23 -6.33 -4.23
CA GLN A 42 -20.56 -6.54 -4.80
C GLN A 42 -21.13 -7.88 -4.33
N PRO A 43 -22.28 -7.89 -3.62
CA PRO A 43 -22.80 -9.11 -3.05
C PRO A 43 -23.35 -10.02 -4.14
N GLN A 44 -22.75 -11.20 -4.31
CA GLN A 44 -23.60 -12.38 -4.46
C GLN A 44 -24.37 -12.52 -3.15
N SER A 45 -25.59 -11.96 -3.12
CA SER A 45 -26.60 -11.97 -2.02
C SER A 45 -26.59 -10.73 -1.11
N ALA A 46 -27.60 -9.89 -1.26
CA ALA A 46 -27.85 -8.63 -0.56
C ALA A 46 -28.19 -8.76 0.94
N SER A 47 -27.56 -9.67 1.70
CA SER A 47 -27.97 -9.96 3.09
C SER A 47 -26.84 -10.22 4.08
N ALA A 48 -25.57 -10.10 3.71
CA ALA A 48 -24.47 -10.16 4.67
C ALA A 48 -23.57 -8.93 4.51
N PRO A 49 -23.33 -8.14 5.58
CA PRO A 49 -22.23 -7.19 5.57
C PRO A 49 -20.94 -7.99 5.36
N THR A 50 -20.23 -7.76 4.25
CA THR A 50 -18.95 -8.41 3.99
C THR A 50 -18.00 -7.94 5.08
N SER A 51 -17.68 -8.81 6.04
CA SER A 51 -16.74 -8.47 7.10
C SER A 51 -15.40 -8.06 6.47
N PRO A 52 -14.75 -7.00 6.96
CA PRO A 52 -13.46 -6.61 6.46
C PRO A 52 -12.48 -7.79 6.56
N PRO A 53 -11.53 -7.91 5.62
CA PRO A 53 -10.47 -8.91 5.75
C PRO A 53 -9.72 -8.69 7.06
N SER A 54 -9.42 -9.77 7.77
CA SER A 54 -8.83 -9.71 9.10
C SER A 54 -7.51 -10.47 9.17
N TRP A 55 -6.54 -9.84 9.84
CA TRP A 55 -5.23 -10.32 10.22
C TRP A 55 -5.14 -10.26 11.76
N PRO A 56 -5.92 -11.08 12.48
CA PRO A 56 -6.23 -10.83 13.89
C PRO A 56 -5.03 -11.00 14.84
N HIS A 57 -4.02 -11.74 14.40
CA HIS A 57 -2.86 -12.07 15.23
C HIS A 57 -1.55 -11.49 14.70
N LEU A 58 -1.56 -10.86 13.54
CA LEU A 58 -0.34 -10.35 12.91
C LEU A 58 0.18 -9.15 13.70
N GLU A 59 1.41 -9.27 14.20
CA GLU A 59 2.17 -8.27 14.96
C GLU A 59 3.24 -7.63 14.06
N THR A 60 3.92 -8.44 13.23
CA THR A 60 4.98 -7.96 12.34
C THR A 60 4.71 -8.38 10.89
N LEU A 61 4.75 -7.42 9.96
CA LEU A 61 4.61 -7.66 8.53
C LEU A 61 5.78 -7.05 7.75
N TYR A 62 6.57 -7.88 7.09
CA TYR A 62 7.60 -7.46 6.16
C TYR A 62 7.29 -7.95 4.75
N LEU A 63 7.12 -7.02 3.80
CA LEU A 63 6.86 -7.31 2.40
C LEU A 63 7.90 -6.62 1.52
N LYS A 64 8.74 -7.41 0.84
CA LYS A 64 9.59 -6.94 -0.25
C LYS A 64 9.01 -7.37 -1.58
N LEU A 65 8.32 -6.44 -2.24
CA LEU A 65 7.51 -6.70 -3.41
C LEU A 65 8.29 -6.50 -4.70
N GLU A 66 7.87 -7.22 -5.73
CA GLU A 66 8.27 -6.90 -7.10
C GLU A 66 7.64 -5.57 -7.56
N PRO A 67 8.27 -4.86 -8.52
CA PRO A 67 7.76 -3.59 -9.05
C PRO A 67 6.31 -3.74 -9.52
N LEU A 68 5.45 -2.73 -9.29
CA LEU A 68 4.01 -2.69 -9.66
C LEU A 68 3.78 -2.11 -11.07
N ASP A 69 2.73 -2.55 -11.77
CA ASP A 69 2.36 -2.00 -13.08
C ASP A 69 1.28 -0.92 -12.94
N SER A 70 0.97 -0.27 -14.05
CA SER A 70 0.03 0.85 -14.11
C SER A 70 -1.43 0.55 -13.74
N TYR A 71 -1.76 -0.71 -13.45
CA TYR A 71 -3.08 -1.16 -13.03
C TYR A 71 -3.04 -1.89 -11.68
N GLY A 72 -1.88 -1.94 -11.01
CA GLY A 72 -1.70 -2.79 -9.83
C GLY A 72 -1.84 -4.29 -10.15
N ARG A 73 -1.67 -4.68 -11.43
CA ARG A 73 -1.85 -6.05 -11.96
C ARG A 73 -0.92 -6.28 -13.16
N PHE A 74 0.12 -7.11 -13.08
CA PHE A 74 0.92 -7.39 -14.30
C PHE A 74 0.25 -8.36 -15.27
N TYR A 75 0.10 -7.87 -16.51
CA TYR A 75 -0.21 -8.53 -17.79
C TYR A 75 -1.01 -9.85 -17.79
N ALA A 76 -2.29 -9.73 -18.17
CA ALA A 76 -2.80 -10.43 -19.34
C ALA A 76 -3.70 -9.50 -20.16
N ALA A 77 -3.74 -9.69 -21.47
CA ALA A 77 -4.16 -8.72 -22.47
C ALA A 77 -5.61 -8.21 -22.40
N GLN A 78 -5.76 -6.94 -22.83
CA GLN A 78 -6.87 -6.32 -23.57
C GLN A 78 -8.23 -6.01 -22.91
N ASN A 79 -8.59 -4.72 -23.11
CA ASN A 79 -9.94 -4.14 -23.24
C ASN A 79 -10.80 -3.93 -21.99
N THR A 80 -10.78 -2.70 -21.47
CA THR A 80 -11.92 -1.75 -21.53
C THR A 80 -11.57 -0.42 -20.84
N PRO A 81 -11.95 0.75 -21.39
CA PRO A 81 -11.71 2.04 -20.77
C PRO A 81 -12.93 2.45 -19.93
N VAL A 82 -12.73 2.81 -18.66
CA VAL A 82 -13.68 3.66 -17.93
C VAL A 82 -12.88 4.73 -17.19
N GLU A 83 -13.05 5.97 -17.62
CA GLU A 83 -12.49 7.18 -17.04
C GLU A 83 -13.14 7.48 -15.68
N SER A 84 -12.35 8.03 -14.75
CA SER A 84 -12.87 8.98 -13.77
C SER A 84 -11.83 10.06 -13.52
N THR A 85 -12.22 11.28 -13.85
CA THR A 85 -11.37 12.43 -14.08
C THR A 85 -11.42 13.35 -12.86
N LYS A 86 -10.52 13.17 -11.89
CA LYS A 86 -10.08 14.24 -10.96
C LYS A 86 -8.60 14.02 -10.64
N ARG A 87 -7.74 14.84 -11.27
CA ARG A 87 -6.26 14.77 -11.29
C ARG A 87 -5.73 13.45 -11.86
N ALA A 88 -5.56 13.39 -13.19
CA ALA A 88 -5.02 12.22 -13.88
C ALA A 88 -3.56 11.97 -13.46
N LEU A 89 -3.37 11.09 -12.48
CA LEU A 89 -2.06 10.54 -12.13
C LEU A 89 -1.50 9.76 -13.34
N GLN A 90 -0.19 9.79 -13.52
CA GLN A 90 0.44 8.93 -14.51
C GLN A 90 0.11 7.47 -14.16
N ARG A 91 -0.33 6.69 -15.15
CA ARG A 91 -0.88 5.33 -14.95
C ARG A 91 -0.01 4.43 -14.05
N PRO A 92 1.35 4.40 -14.13
CA PRO A 92 2.21 3.58 -13.25
C PRO A 92 1.98 3.80 -11.76
N MET A 93 1.69 5.04 -11.36
CA MET A 93 1.57 5.43 -9.95
C MET A 93 0.25 4.94 -9.34
N ARG A 94 -0.75 4.63 -10.17
CA ARG A 94 -2.08 4.21 -9.71
C ARG A 94 -2.04 2.87 -8.97
N GLY A 95 -1.28 1.90 -9.48
CA GLY A 95 -1.15 0.58 -8.84
C GLY A 95 -0.50 0.68 -7.45
N LEU A 96 0.54 1.50 -7.35
CA LEU A 96 1.20 1.80 -6.08
C LEU A 96 0.24 2.47 -5.09
N HIS A 97 -0.42 3.56 -5.48
CA HIS A 97 -1.40 4.23 -4.60
C HIS A 97 -2.53 3.30 -4.17
N GLN A 98 -3.02 2.42 -5.05
CA GLN A 98 -4.03 1.43 -4.70
C GLN A 98 -3.54 0.44 -3.65
N LEU A 99 -2.30 -0.05 -3.79
CA LEU A 99 -1.69 -0.96 -2.81
C LEU A 99 -1.52 -0.28 -1.45
N ILE A 100 -0.91 0.92 -1.42
CA ILE A 100 -0.67 1.67 -0.18
C ILE A 100 -1.98 2.07 0.48
N ALA A 101 -3.00 2.47 -0.28
CA ALA A 101 -4.33 2.76 0.26
C ALA A 101 -5.03 1.49 0.78
N ALA A 102 -4.84 0.34 0.14
CA ALA A 102 -5.40 -0.91 0.64
C ALA A 102 -4.75 -1.34 1.96
N ALA A 103 -3.43 -1.21 2.08
CA ALA A 103 -2.71 -1.40 3.34
C ALA A 103 -3.24 -0.44 4.42
N GLY A 104 -3.33 0.85 4.12
CA GLY A 104 -3.86 1.86 5.04
C GLY A 104 -5.27 1.53 5.54
N ARG A 105 -6.18 1.09 4.66
CA ARG A 105 -7.53 0.66 5.07
C ARG A 105 -7.51 -0.58 5.96
N ALA A 106 -6.67 -1.58 5.64
CA ALA A 106 -6.55 -2.78 6.47
C ALA A 106 -6.08 -2.44 7.88
N VAL A 107 -5.21 -1.44 8.00
CA VAL A 107 -4.69 -0.94 9.26
C VAL A 107 -5.73 -0.10 9.99
N SER A 108 -6.18 1.02 9.39
CA SER A 108 -7.05 2.03 10.03
C SER A 108 -8.47 1.56 10.33
N GLN A 109 -8.97 0.56 9.59
CA GLN A 109 -10.32 0.02 9.79
C GLN A 109 -10.35 -1.25 10.66
N GLY A 110 -9.27 -1.51 11.41
CA GLY A 110 -9.22 -2.62 12.38
C GLY A 110 -9.07 -4.01 11.75
N GLY A 111 -8.64 -4.08 10.48
CA GLY A 111 -8.29 -5.33 9.82
C GLY A 111 -7.01 -5.95 10.39
N MET A 112 -6.13 -5.17 11.02
CA MET A 112 -4.85 -5.64 11.58
C MET A 112 -4.68 -5.24 13.05
N PRO A 113 -5.55 -5.66 13.98
CA PRO A 113 -5.70 -5.05 15.31
C PRO A 113 -4.49 -5.22 16.26
N ARG A 114 -3.55 -6.10 15.92
CA ARG A 114 -2.35 -6.38 16.74
C ARG A 114 -1.05 -5.96 16.07
N LEU A 115 -1.13 -5.32 14.91
CA LEU A 115 0.05 -4.89 14.18
C LEU A 115 0.87 -3.96 15.09
N GLN A 116 2.18 -4.18 15.12
CA GLN A 116 3.16 -3.35 15.80
C GLN A 116 4.13 -2.77 14.78
N MET A 117 4.49 -3.56 13.77
CA MET A 117 5.41 -3.15 12.72
C MET A 117 4.94 -3.60 11.34
N MET A 118 4.97 -2.69 10.38
CA MET A 118 4.83 -3.00 8.96
C MET A 118 5.94 -2.31 8.17
N LEU A 119 6.64 -3.08 7.35
CA LEU A 119 7.61 -2.58 6.39
C LEU A 119 7.28 -3.13 5.00
N LEU A 120 7.00 -2.23 4.06
CA LEU A 120 6.72 -2.54 2.66
C LEU A 120 7.77 -1.86 1.79
N GLU A 121 8.49 -2.66 1.02
CA GLU A 121 9.56 -2.23 0.13
C GLU A 121 9.25 -2.63 -1.31
N ILE A 122 9.57 -1.73 -2.24
CA ILE A 122 9.65 -2.05 -3.67
C ILE A 122 11.00 -1.53 -4.16
N GLU A 123 11.82 -2.43 -4.70
CA GLU A 123 13.12 -2.09 -5.26
C GLU A 123 13.14 -2.39 -6.77
N ASP A 124 13.05 -1.33 -7.57
CA ASP A 124 13.25 -1.34 -9.02
C ASP A 124 14.33 -0.32 -9.40
N PRO A 125 15.14 -0.57 -10.46
CA PRO A 125 16.08 0.43 -10.97
C PRO A 125 15.44 1.78 -11.35
N ARG A 126 14.12 1.82 -11.55
CA ARG A 126 13.34 3.02 -11.90
C ARG A 126 12.47 3.53 -10.76
N LEU A 127 12.30 2.76 -9.69
CA LEU A 127 11.43 3.09 -8.56
C LEU A 127 11.87 2.35 -7.30
N GLN A 128 12.27 3.11 -6.30
CA GLN A 128 12.50 2.63 -4.95
C GLN A 128 11.45 3.25 -4.05
N VAL A 129 10.69 2.44 -3.32
CA VAL A 129 9.78 2.93 -2.29
C VAL A 129 9.89 2.12 -1.02
N MET A 130 9.71 2.81 0.10
CA MET A 130 9.66 2.22 1.43
C MET A 130 8.52 2.87 2.20
N LEU A 131 7.61 2.05 2.71
CA LEU A 131 6.61 2.42 3.70
C LEU A 131 6.99 1.70 4.99
N ASN A 132 7.27 2.47 6.04
CA ASN A 132 7.54 1.96 7.37
C ASN A 132 6.43 2.45 8.31
N LEU A 133 5.86 1.55 9.09
CA LEU A 133 4.88 1.82 10.12
C LEU A 133 5.36 1.14 11.39
N ASP A 134 5.63 1.93 12.43
CA ASP A 134 6.14 1.45 13.70
C ASP A 134 5.27 1.96 14.85
N GLY A 135 4.79 1.04 15.67
CA GLY A 135 3.94 1.30 16.82
C GLY A 135 4.76 1.66 18.04
N ASP A 136 4.34 2.68 18.78
CA ASP A 136 4.94 3.06 20.03
C ASP A 136 4.31 2.34 21.24
N GLU A 137 4.89 2.52 22.43
CA GLU A 137 4.39 1.90 23.67
C GLU A 137 2.99 2.38 24.09
N ARG A 138 2.49 3.47 23.48
CA ARG A 138 1.17 4.07 23.76
C ARG A 138 0.10 3.58 22.80
N GLY A 139 0.49 2.84 21.76
CA GLY A 139 -0.40 2.37 20.69
C GLY A 139 -0.62 3.40 19.59
N ASP A 140 0.15 4.50 19.57
CA ASP A 140 0.24 5.41 18.44
C ASP A 140 1.22 4.83 17.41
N PHE A 141 1.05 5.15 16.13
CA PHE A 141 2.00 4.72 15.09
C PHE A 141 2.69 5.90 14.44
N ARG A 142 3.99 5.73 14.22
CA ARG A 142 4.77 6.54 13.31
C ARG A 142 4.74 5.90 11.93
N LEU A 143 4.27 6.67 10.96
CA LEU A 143 4.31 6.30 9.55
C LEU A 143 5.41 7.09 8.86
N GLU A 144 6.27 6.40 8.13
CA GLU A 144 7.31 6.99 7.29
C GLU A 144 7.15 6.48 5.86
N TRP A 145 7.28 7.39 4.91
CA TRP A 145 7.28 7.06 3.49
C TRP A 145 8.52 7.65 2.83
N LEU A 146 9.17 6.85 2.01
CA LEU A 146 10.29 7.24 1.18
C LEU A 146 10.05 6.78 -0.25
N SER A 147 10.36 7.63 -1.22
CA SER A 147 10.25 7.31 -2.64
C SER A 147 11.33 7.96 -3.50
N GLN A 148 11.86 7.21 -4.46
CA GLN A 148 12.80 7.64 -5.48
C GLN A 148 12.47 6.97 -6.83
N PRO A 149 12.00 7.70 -7.86
CA PRO A 149 11.72 9.15 -7.87
C PRO A 149 10.56 9.52 -6.91
N PRO A 150 10.36 10.82 -6.64
CA PRO A 150 9.30 11.30 -5.77
C PRO A 150 7.92 10.77 -6.17
N VAL A 151 7.25 10.13 -5.22
CA VAL A 151 5.85 9.72 -5.31
C VAL A 151 5.09 10.36 -4.18
N GLU A 152 4.42 11.47 -4.49
CA GLU A 152 3.51 12.13 -3.56
C GLU A 152 2.31 11.23 -3.24
N TRP A 153 1.85 11.31 -2.00
CA TRP A 153 0.59 10.70 -1.60
C TRP A 153 -0.60 11.52 -2.10
N THR A 154 -1.68 10.83 -2.40
CA THR A 154 -2.95 11.46 -2.78
C THR A 154 -3.85 11.60 -1.56
N ASP A 155 -4.87 12.47 -1.68
CA ASP A 155 -5.90 12.58 -0.64
C ASP A 155 -6.57 11.21 -0.35
N GLU A 156 -6.74 10.36 -1.37
CA GLU A 156 -7.28 8.99 -1.19
C GLU A 156 -6.37 8.10 -0.33
N VAL A 157 -5.05 8.21 -0.51
CA VAL A 157 -4.10 7.45 0.31
C VAL A 157 -4.16 7.97 1.75
N LEU A 158 -4.14 9.28 1.97
CA LEU A 158 -4.24 9.85 3.32
C LEU A 158 -5.53 9.46 4.03
N ASP A 159 -6.67 9.57 3.34
CA ASP A 159 -7.98 9.16 3.86
C ASP A 159 -7.98 7.66 4.26
N ALA A 160 -7.32 6.80 3.46
CA ALA A 160 -7.19 5.39 3.78
C ALA A 160 -6.42 5.12 5.07
N TRP A 161 -5.45 5.97 5.40
CA TRP A 161 -4.68 5.93 6.65
C TRP A 161 -5.35 6.71 7.80
N GLY A 162 -6.48 7.38 7.56
CA GLY A 162 -7.13 8.23 8.56
C GLY A 162 -6.33 9.49 8.89
N LEU A 163 -5.53 9.96 7.93
CA LEU A 163 -4.63 11.11 8.07
C LEU A 163 -5.17 12.35 7.36
N ASP A 164 -4.79 13.52 7.86
CA ASP A 164 -4.92 14.80 7.17
C ASP A 164 -3.50 15.32 6.84
N TRP A 165 -3.35 16.10 5.77
CA TRP A 165 -2.08 16.73 5.41
C TRP A 165 -1.44 17.53 6.56
N ARG A 166 -2.24 18.09 7.47
CA ARG A 166 -1.77 18.82 8.66
C ARG A 166 -1.11 17.93 9.71
N MET A 167 -1.31 16.61 9.63
CA MET A 167 -0.70 15.60 10.50
C MET A 167 0.62 15.07 9.91
N CYS A 168 0.94 15.46 8.68
CA CYS A 168 2.09 15.00 7.93
C CYS A 168 3.18 16.08 7.94
N GLU A 169 4.40 15.68 8.26
CA GLU A 169 5.60 16.50 8.13
C GLU A 169 6.39 16.00 6.92
N VAL A 170 6.55 16.85 5.90
CA VAL A 170 7.44 16.56 4.77
C VAL A 170 8.87 16.79 5.25
N GLU A 171 9.58 15.71 5.57
CA GLU A 171 10.92 15.77 6.16
C GLU A 171 11.96 16.23 5.12
N GLU A 172 11.85 15.73 3.88
CA GLU A 172 12.84 16.02 2.86
C GLU A 172 12.26 15.90 1.44
N GLU A 173 12.37 16.99 0.68
CA GLU A 173 12.09 17.04 -0.75
C GLU A 173 13.33 17.60 -1.45
N ARG A 174 14.02 16.77 -2.25
CA ARG A 174 15.19 17.20 -3.01
C ARG A 174 15.08 16.83 -4.46
N TRP A 175 15.52 17.78 -5.28
CA TRP A 175 15.66 17.66 -6.71
C TRP A 175 17.09 18.04 -7.07
N VAL A 176 17.95 17.05 -7.32
CA VAL A 176 19.29 17.28 -7.85
C VAL A 176 19.17 17.36 -9.37
N MET A 177 19.55 18.50 -9.95
CA MET A 177 19.53 18.71 -11.39
C MET A 177 20.96 18.64 -11.94
N GLU A 178 21.22 17.75 -12.91
CA GLU A 178 22.46 17.73 -13.70
C GLU A 178 22.13 17.92 -15.18
N GLU A 179 22.81 18.86 -15.84
CA GLU A 179 22.64 19.16 -17.28
C GLU A 179 21.18 19.39 -17.72
N GLY A 180 20.35 19.97 -16.84
CA GLY A 180 18.94 20.23 -17.10
C GLY A 180 18.02 19.01 -16.98
N LYS A 181 18.53 17.90 -16.44
CA LYS A 181 17.76 16.70 -16.09
C LYS A 181 17.79 16.47 -14.59
N VAL A 182 16.74 15.86 -14.05
CA VAL A 182 16.73 15.39 -12.66
C VAL A 182 17.69 14.20 -12.55
N ALA A 183 18.79 14.38 -11.83
CA ALA A 183 19.82 13.37 -11.56
C ALA A 183 19.45 12.49 -10.37
N GLU A 184 18.94 13.10 -9.30
CA GLU A 184 18.38 12.43 -8.14
C GLU A 184 17.16 13.20 -7.68
N ALA A 185 16.08 12.50 -7.37
CA ALA A 185 14.97 13.11 -6.67
C ALA A 185 14.43 12.13 -5.64
N TYR A 186 14.18 12.62 -4.44
CA TYR A 186 13.58 11.86 -3.36
C TYR A 186 12.51 12.69 -2.67
N TRP A 187 11.53 11.97 -2.15
CA TRP A 187 10.46 12.54 -1.34
C TRP A 187 10.24 11.66 -0.13
N SER A 188 10.33 12.29 1.04
CA SER A 188 10.06 11.67 2.32
C SER A 188 9.05 12.48 3.12
N PHE A 189 8.14 11.80 3.77
CA PHE A 189 7.29 12.41 4.78
C PHE A 189 7.04 11.43 5.93
N ALA A 190 6.77 12.00 7.10
CA ALA A 190 6.42 11.27 8.29
C ALA A 190 5.09 11.77 8.87
N ALA A 191 4.36 10.88 9.54
CA ALA A 191 3.19 11.22 10.35
C ALA A 191 3.35 10.56 11.73
N ASN A 192 3.38 11.37 12.79
CA ASN A 192 3.68 10.92 14.15
C ASN A 192 2.45 10.45 14.95
N LEU A 193 1.25 10.48 14.35
CA LEU A 193 -0.02 10.22 15.03
C LEU A 193 -1.03 9.56 14.08
N VAL A 194 -0.75 8.37 13.57
CA VAL A 194 -1.80 7.59 12.89
C VAL A 194 -2.77 7.07 13.96
N PRO A 195 -4.04 7.53 14.01
CA PRO A 195 -4.95 7.14 15.08
C PRO A 195 -5.28 5.65 14.98
N TRP A 196 -4.87 4.87 15.98
CA TRP A 196 -5.24 3.46 16.10
C TRP A 196 -6.64 3.31 16.69
N ARG A 197 -7.48 2.43 16.12
CA ARG A 197 -8.86 2.18 16.57
C ARG A 197 -9.12 0.73 16.92
#